data_AF-A0AAW4JLP2-F1
#
_entry.id   AF-A0AAW4JLP2-F1
#
_cell.length_a   1.000
_cell.length_b   1.000
_cell.length_c   1.000
_cell.angle_alpha   90.00
_cell.angle_beta   90.00
_cell.angle_gamma   90.00
#
_symmetry.space_group_name_H-M   'P 1'
#
loop_
_entity.id
_entity.type
_entity.pdbx_description
1 polymer ?
#
loop_
_entity_poly.entity_id
_entity_poly.type
_entity_poly.pdbx_seq_one_letter_code
_entity_poly.pdbx_strand_id
1 'polypeptide(L)'
;MTHPAVWSVPAMALLVLVAMPFNDAFYGFWVNYDAQGDAQQYELLHTTRIFQYTSGVLCGQVLALLAGAALASRNTQARALVVAVPLALLLAGVAVAVAYPLARAREGAYFTTPALDDPILVRVLLFELAAFPLYAAAGVGLGALLLGHLRRAATRWPLVLLLLLGWFAATLVGLLQDDRLAAPYALLWAVPPIAAGTAIALAGLSTDVWAVPPVPVGDWGRGSSAALLVSAAAYALGLNLLARWAGRRVPRPTKG
;
A
#
# COMPACT_ATOMS: atom_id res chain seq x y z
N MET A 1 -0.08 5.46 -27.04
CA MET A 1 -0.29 4.80 -25.73
C MET A 1 -1.35 5.57 -24.94
N THR A 2 -2.33 4.88 -24.34
CA THR A 2 -3.49 5.43 -23.61
C THR A 2 -3.11 6.08 -22.27
N HIS A 3 -3.84 7.13 -21.82
CA HIS A 3 -3.55 7.87 -20.57
C HIS A 3 -3.53 6.94 -19.33
N PRO A 4 -2.64 7.16 -18.33
CA PRO A 4 -2.54 6.27 -17.16
C PRO A 4 -3.85 5.96 -16.45
N ALA A 5 -4.71 6.96 -16.30
CA ALA A 5 -6.04 6.80 -15.72
C ALA A 5 -6.90 5.71 -16.40
N VAL A 6 -6.77 5.52 -17.73
CA VAL A 6 -7.60 4.58 -18.51
C VAL A 6 -7.35 3.14 -18.10
N TRP A 7 -6.13 2.80 -17.68
CA TRP A 7 -5.81 1.44 -17.24
C TRP A 7 -5.70 1.33 -15.72
N SER A 8 -5.25 2.36 -15.01
CA SER A 8 -5.03 2.27 -13.56
C SER A 8 -6.34 2.22 -12.77
N VAL A 9 -7.37 2.96 -13.19
CA VAL A 9 -8.68 2.95 -12.49
C VAL A 9 -9.36 1.57 -12.55
N PRO A 10 -9.57 0.94 -13.74
CA PRO A 10 -10.15 -0.39 -13.79
C PRO A 10 -9.23 -1.46 -13.16
N ALA A 11 -7.90 -1.30 -13.29
CA ALA A 11 -6.96 -2.19 -12.62
C ALA A 11 -7.08 -2.12 -11.09
N MET A 12 -7.28 -0.93 -10.51
CA MET A 12 -7.49 -0.78 -9.07
C MET A 12 -8.72 -1.54 -8.60
N ALA A 13 -9.85 -1.37 -9.30
CA ALA A 13 -11.08 -2.08 -8.98
C ALA A 13 -10.88 -3.61 -9.05
N LEU A 14 -10.23 -4.09 -10.11
CA LEU A 14 -9.92 -5.51 -10.27
C LEU A 14 -8.98 -6.03 -9.16
N LEU A 15 -7.95 -5.26 -8.81
CA LEU A 15 -7.00 -5.64 -7.76
C LEU A 15 -7.70 -5.81 -6.42
N VAL A 16 -8.65 -4.94 -6.06
CA VAL A 16 -9.44 -5.12 -4.83
C VAL A 16 -10.28 -6.39 -4.89
N LEU A 17 -10.98 -6.61 -6.00
CA LEU A 17 -11.85 -7.79 -6.20
C LEU A 17 -11.08 -9.11 -6.09
N VAL A 18 -9.83 -9.15 -6.56
CA VAL A 18 -8.96 -10.33 -6.51
C VAL A 18 -8.21 -10.43 -5.18
N ALA A 19 -7.77 -9.30 -4.61
CA ALA A 19 -6.98 -9.29 -3.38
C ALA A 19 -7.79 -9.76 -2.17
N MET A 20 -9.07 -9.40 -2.06
CA MET A 20 -9.88 -9.81 -0.92
C MET A 20 -10.04 -11.33 -0.76
N PRO A 21 -10.50 -12.10 -1.78
CA PRO A 21 -10.58 -13.56 -1.65
C PRO A 21 -9.20 -14.21 -1.49
N PHE A 22 -8.16 -13.62 -2.09
CA PHE A 22 -6.79 -14.10 -1.87
C PHE A 22 -6.35 -13.90 -0.42
N ASN A 23 -6.60 -12.73 0.16
CA ASN A 23 -6.29 -12.43 1.56
C ASN A 23 -7.03 -13.39 2.49
N ASP A 24 -8.34 -13.56 2.31
CA ASP A 24 -9.13 -14.50 3.14
C ASP A 24 -8.55 -15.93 3.07
N ALA A 25 -8.18 -16.41 1.89
CA ALA A 25 -7.57 -17.73 1.71
C ALA A 25 -6.15 -17.81 2.31
N PHE A 26 -5.35 -16.76 2.14
CA PHE A 26 -4.00 -16.67 2.67
C PHE A 26 -4.00 -16.70 4.20
N TYR A 27 -4.87 -15.93 4.85
CA TYR A 27 -5.02 -15.93 6.30
C TYR A 27 -5.51 -17.28 6.82
N GLY A 28 -6.52 -17.87 6.17
CA GLY A 28 -6.99 -19.20 6.54
C GLY A 28 -5.90 -20.27 6.44
N PHE A 29 -5.03 -20.21 5.42
CA PHE A 29 -3.96 -21.17 5.23
C PHE A 29 -2.76 -20.96 6.17
N TRP A 30 -2.27 -19.72 6.31
CA TRP A 30 -1.02 -19.44 7.03
C TRP A 30 -1.20 -19.32 8.54
N VAL A 31 -2.30 -18.75 8.99
CA VAL A 31 -2.54 -18.59 10.44
C VAL A 31 -3.15 -19.88 11.00
N ASN A 32 -3.93 -20.62 10.20
CA ASN A 32 -4.62 -21.87 10.59
C ASN A 32 -5.18 -21.79 12.02
N TYR A 33 -5.85 -20.67 12.32
CA TYR A 33 -6.35 -20.35 13.65
C TYR A 33 -7.68 -21.03 13.88
N ASP A 34 -7.66 -22.16 14.58
CA ASP A 34 -8.85 -22.87 15.02
C ASP A 34 -9.38 -22.21 16.31
N ALA A 35 -10.33 -21.28 16.18
CA ALA A 35 -10.91 -20.59 17.32
C ALA A 35 -11.79 -21.53 18.16
N GLN A 36 -11.34 -21.86 19.37
CA GLN A 36 -11.99 -22.84 20.26
C GLN A 36 -12.87 -22.21 21.35
N GLY A 37 -12.88 -20.87 21.46
CA GLY A 37 -13.74 -20.15 22.41
C GLY A 37 -14.13 -18.74 21.94
N ASP A 38 -15.10 -18.13 22.62
CA ASP A 38 -15.70 -16.84 22.23
C ASP A 38 -14.67 -15.72 22.06
N ALA A 39 -13.69 -15.63 22.95
CA ALA A 39 -12.64 -14.63 22.87
C ALA A 39 -11.75 -14.81 21.62
N GLN A 40 -11.42 -16.05 21.29
CA GLN A 40 -10.64 -16.39 20.09
C GLN A 40 -11.46 -16.15 18.80
N GLN A 41 -12.77 -16.39 18.83
CA GLN A 41 -13.66 -16.03 17.72
C GLN A 41 -13.71 -14.52 17.52
N TYR A 42 -13.73 -13.73 18.60
CA TYR A 42 -13.70 -12.27 18.52
C TYR A 42 -12.41 -11.77 17.86
N GLU A 43 -11.24 -12.29 18.24
CA GLU A 43 -9.97 -11.95 17.60
C GLU A 43 -9.96 -12.34 16.13
N LEU A 44 -10.33 -13.58 15.78
CA LEU A 44 -10.40 -14.03 14.40
C LEU A 44 -11.27 -13.10 13.55
N LEU A 45 -12.43 -12.70 14.07
CA LEU A 45 -13.33 -11.75 13.41
C LEU A 45 -12.64 -10.38 13.28
N HIS A 46 -12.12 -9.81 14.36
CA HIS A 46 -11.46 -8.50 14.33
C HIS A 46 -10.30 -8.47 13.31
N THR A 47 -9.42 -9.46 13.33
CA THR A 47 -8.33 -9.63 12.37
C THR A 47 -8.86 -9.70 10.94
N THR A 48 -9.87 -10.55 10.68
CA THR A 48 -10.49 -10.71 9.36
C THR A 48 -11.05 -9.38 8.85
N ARG A 49 -11.74 -8.62 9.71
CA ARG A 49 -12.27 -7.29 9.38
C ARG A 49 -11.13 -6.36 8.95
N ILE A 50 -10.04 -6.24 9.71
CA ILE A 50 -8.91 -5.37 9.35
C ILE A 50 -8.38 -5.73 7.96
N PHE A 51 -8.15 -7.01 7.67
CA PHE A 51 -7.62 -7.46 6.37
C PHE A 51 -8.59 -7.27 5.20
N GLN A 52 -9.87 -7.49 5.40
CA GLN A 52 -10.86 -7.27 4.35
C GLN A 52 -10.98 -5.79 3.99
N TYR A 53 -11.09 -4.89 4.97
CA TYR A 53 -11.22 -3.46 4.69
C TYR A 53 -9.94 -2.82 4.14
N THR A 54 -8.77 -3.41 4.39
CA THR A 54 -7.48 -2.98 3.82
C THR A 54 -7.12 -3.74 2.53
N SER A 55 -7.98 -4.64 2.05
CA SER A 55 -7.69 -5.46 0.87
C SER A 55 -7.51 -4.61 -0.39
N GLY A 56 -6.42 -4.90 -1.12
CA GLY A 56 -6.07 -4.18 -2.35
C GLY A 56 -5.41 -2.82 -2.13
N VAL A 57 -5.31 -2.32 -0.90
CA VAL A 57 -4.65 -1.03 -0.59
C VAL A 57 -3.16 -1.06 -0.95
N LEU A 58 -2.42 -2.09 -0.49
CA LEU A 58 -0.99 -2.26 -0.82
C LEU A 58 -0.78 -2.42 -2.34
N CYS A 59 -1.65 -3.18 -3.01
CA CYS A 59 -1.63 -3.32 -4.46
C CYS A 59 -1.94 -1.99 -5.17
N GLY A 60 -2.83 -1.17 -4.60
CA GLY A 60 -3.17 0.15 -5.10
C GLY A 60 -2.04 1.16 -4.96
N GLN A 61 -1.25 1.07 -3.89
CA GLN A 61 -0.07 1.92 -3.69
C GLN A 61 1.02 1.64 -4.74
N VAL A 62 1.33 0.38 -5.04
CA VAL A 62 2.27 0.06 -6.13
C VAL A 62 1.70 0.47 -7.48
N LEU A 63 0.39 0.34 -7.69
CA LEU A 63 -0.27 0.82 -8.90
C LEU A 63 -0.16 2.34 -9.05
N ALA A 64 -0.32 3.09 -7.96
CA ALA A 64 -0.16 4.55 -7.93
C ALA A 64 1.28 4.95 -8.28
N LEU A 65 2.28 4.24 -7.74
CA LEU A 65 3.69 4.41 -8.11
C LEU A 65 3.93 4.14 -9.60
N LEU A 66 3.41 3.04 -10.14
CA LEU A 66 3.52 2.71 -11.57
C LEU A 66 2.83 3.75 -12.46
N ALA A 67 1.65 4.25 -12.05
CA ALA A 67 0.94 5.30 -12.76
C ALA A 67 1.74 6.62 -12.78
N GLY A 68 2.35 6.99 -11.65
CA GLY A 68 3.27 8.13 -11.56
C GLY A 68 4.48 7.99 -12.50
N ALA A 69 5.12 6.81 -12.51
CA ALA A 69 6.24 6.53 -13.41
C ALA A 69 5.83 6.60 -14.89
N ALA A 70 4.65 6.09 -15.22
CA ALA A 70 4.09 6.19 -16.57
C ALA A 70 3.79 7.65 -16.96
N LEU A 71 3.30 8.49 -16.05
CA LEU A 71 3.06 9.92 -16.30
C LEU A 71 4.35 10.68 -16.58
N ALA A 72 5.43 10.38 -15.86
CA ALA A 72 6.75 10.98 -16.08
C ALA A 72 7.32 10.65 -17.47
N SER A 73 6.92 9.52 -18.07
CA SER A 73 7.38 9.16 -19.41
C SER A 73 6.87 10.08 -20.53
N ARG A 74 5.79 10.84 -20.25
CA ARG A 74 5.03 11.62 -21.24
C ARG A 74 5.00 13.12 -20.96
N ASN A 75 5.30 13.51 -19.72
CA ASN A 75 5.15 14.87 -19.25
C ASN A 75 6.46 15.38 -18.66
N THR A 76 6.61 16.69 -18.57
CA THR A 76 7.62 17.27 -17.70
C THR A 76 7.35 16.84 -16.26
N GLN A 77 8.38 16.70 -15.44
CA GLN A 77 8.25 16.26 -14.06
C GLN A 77 7.22 17.09 -13.28
N ALA A 78 7.17 18.41 -13.47
CA ALA A 78 6.20 19.28 -12.82
C ALA A 78 4.75 18.94 -13.22
N ARG A 79 4.48 18.77 -14.53
CA ARG A 79 3.15 18.38 -15.02
C ARG A 79 2.77 16.97 -14.57
N ALA A 80 3.73 16.04 -14.57
CA ALA A 80 3.51 14.68 -14.10
C ALA A 80 3.07 14.66 -12.63
N LEU A 81 3.70 15.44 -11.75
CA LEU A 81 3.31 15.56 -10.34
C LEU A 81 1.88 16.11 -10.17
N VAL A 82 1.55 17.19 -10.88
CA VAL A 82 0.22 17.83 -10.83
C VAL A 82 -0.90 16.85 -11.23
N VAL A 83 -0.63 15.96 -12.19
CA VAL A 83 -1.61 14.94 -12.65
C VAL A 83 -1.59 13.69 -11.76
N ALA A 84 -0.42 13.30 -11.24
CA ALA A 84 -0.26 12.09 -10.46
C ALA A 84 -1.00 12.16 -9.12
N VAL A 85 -1.00 13.31 -8.44
CA VAL A 85 -1.64 13.46 -7.12
C VAL A 85 -3.17 13.26 -7.21
N PRO A 86 -3.93 13.96 -8.07
CA PRO A 86 -5.36 13.71 -8.23
C PRO A 86 -5.68 12.28 -8.69
N LEU A 87 -4.86 11.72 -9.59
CA LEU A 87 -5.04 10.34 -10.02
C LEU A 87 -4.86 9.37 -8.85
N ALA A 88 -3.87 9.59 -7.99
CA ALA A 88 -3.64 8.75 -6.82
C ALA A 88 -4.78 8.85 -5.80
N LEU A 89 -5.34 10.05 -5.59
CA LEU A 89 -6.53 10.24 -4.76
C LEU A 89 -7.75 9.51 -5.35
N LEU A 90 -7.91 9.52 -6.68
CA LEU A 90 -8.94 8.75 -7.35
C LEU A 90 -8.74 7.24 -7.14
N LEU A 91 -7.51 6.73 -7.26
CA LEU A 91 -7.21 5.32 -7.01
C LEU A 91 -7.48 4.93 -5.54
N ALA A 92 -7.13 5.79 -4.59
CA ALA A 92 -7.46 5.60 -3.18
C ALA A 92 -8.98 5.56 -2.95
N GLY A 93 -9.72 6.47 -3.58
CA GLY A 93 -11.18 6.50 -3.54
C GLY A 93 -11.81 5.24 -4.14
N VAL A 94 -11.29 4.75 -5.28
CA VAL A 94 -11.73 3.48 -5.89
C VAL A 94 -11.42 2.30 -4.98
N ALA A 95 -10.25 2.28 -4.33
CA ALA A 95 -9.89 1.24 -3.37
C ALA A 95 -10.96 1.12 -2.27
N VAL A 96 -11.32 2.23 -1.63
CA VAL A 96 -12.34 2.28 -0.58
C VAL A 96 -13.73 1.95 -1.15
N ALA A 97 -14.11 2.56 -2.27
CA ALA A 97 -15.43 2.39 -2.85
C ALA A 97 -15.73 0.95 -3.29
N VAL A 98 -14.69 0.17 -3.61
CA VAL A 98 -14.82 -1.26 -3.95
C VAL A 98 -14.63 -2.15 -2.72
N ALA A 99 -13.62 -1.89 -1.88
CA ALA A 99 -13.30 -2.73 -0.73
C ALA A 99 -14.39 -2.66 0.35
N TYR A 100 -14.90 -1.46 0.63
CA TYR A 100 -15.89 -1.24 1.69
C TYR A 100 -17.18 -2.05 1.51
N PRO A 101 -17.90 -1.97 0.37
CA PRO A 101 -19.12 -2.76 0.20
C PRO A 101 -18.83 -4.26 0.12
N LEU A 102 -17.70 -4.67 -0.46
CA LEU A 102 -17.32 -6.07 -0.56
C LEU A 102 -17.00 -6.68 0.81
N ALA A 103 -16.24 -5.96 1.64
CA ALA A 103 -15.94 -6.35 3.02
C ALA A 103 -17.23 -6.37 3.85
N ARG A 104 -18.06 -5.33 3.75
CA ARG A 104 -19.34 -5.27 4.47
C ARG A 104 -20.30 -6.39 4.10
N ALA A 105 -20.31 -6.83 2.84
CA ALA A 105 -21.11 -7.98 2.40
C ALA A 105 -20.60 -9.32 2.95
N ARG A 106 -19.33 -9.39 3.35
CA ARG A 106 -18.70 -10.56 3.99
C ARG A 106 -18.76 -10.51 5.50
N GLU A 107 -18.96 -9.34 6.10
CA GLU A 107 -19.28 -9.21 7.51
C GLU A 107 -20.64 -9.90 7.77
N GLY A 108 -20.58 -11.11 8.34
CA GLY A 108 -21.77 -11.86 8.74
C GLY A 108 -22.49 -11.23 9.93
N ALA A 109 -23.46 -11.95 10.50
CA ALA A 109 -24.27 -11.50 11.64
C ALA A 109 -23.47 -11.26 12.95
N TYR A 110 -22.19 -11.65 12.97
CA TYR A 110 -21.32 -11.55 14.14
C TYR A 110 -20.86 -10.12 14.46
N PHE A 111 -20.93 -9.21 13.50
CA PHE A 111 -20.55 -7.81 13.71
C PHE A 111 -21.75 -6.91 13.92
N THR A 112 -22.00 -6.56 15.18
CA THR A 112 -23.07 -5.64 15.59
C THR A 112 -22.68 -4.17 15.48
N THR A 113 -21.37 -3.86 15.37
CA THR A 113 -20.86 -2.50 15.22
C THR A 113 -20.43 -2.18 13.77
N PRO A 114 -20.72 -0.97 13.28
CA PRO A 114 -20.18 -0.45 12.02
C PRO A 114 -18.64 -0.46 11.98
N ALA A 115 -18.05 -0.80 10.83
CA ALA A 115 -16.60 -0.80 10.65
C ALA A 115 -15.97 0.60 10.84
N LEU A 116 -16.70 1.67 10.53
CA LEU A 116 -16.22 3.05 10.71
C LEU A 116 -16.18 3.50 12.17
N ASP A 117 -16.76 2.73 13.10
CA ASP A 117 -16.67 3.01 14.54
C ASP A 117 -15.42 2.38 15.16
N ASP A 118 -14.66 1.58 14.41
CA ASP A 118 -13.40 0.98 14.85
C ASP A 118 -12.24 1.99 14.65
N PRO A 119 -11.69 2.58 15.73
CA PRO A 119 -10.65 3.60 15.63
C PRO A 119 -9.29 3.03 15.18
N ILE A 120 -9.06 1.72 15.31
CA ILE A 120 -7.83 1.07 14.86
C ILE A 120 -7.89 0.91 13.34
N LEU A 121 -9.00 0.37 12.83
CA LEU A 121 -9.25 0.22 11.41
C LEU A 121 -9.19 1.57 10.69
N VAL A 122 -9.98 2.55 11.15
CA VAL A 122 -10.07 3.86 10.52
C VAL A 122 -8.71 4.54 10.48
N ARG A 123 -7.93 4.46 11.56
CA ARG A 123 -6.58 5.03 11.60
C ARG A 123 -5.69 4.39 10.54
N VAL A 124 -5.52 3.07 10.54
CA VAL A 124 -4.62 2.41 9.58
C VAL A 124 -5.07 2.70 8.15
N LEU A 125 -6.36 2.60 7.86
CA LEU A 125 -6.90 2.89 6.54
C LEU A 125 -6.58 4.33 6.09
N LEU A 126 -6.73 5.33 6.97
CA LEU A 126 -6.40 6.72 6.64
C LEU A 126 -4.92 6.92 6.30
N PHE A 127 -4.01 6.31 7.06
CA PHE A 127 -2.57 6.41 6.80
C PHE A 127 -2.19 5.71 5.49
N GLU A 128 -2.74 4.53 5.26
CA GLU A 128 -2.51 3.79 4.02
C GLU A 128 -3.04 4.53 2.78
N LEU A 129 -4.23 5.16 2.87
CA LEU A 129 -4.80 5.98 1.80
C LEU A 129 -4.00 7.26 1.57
N ALA A 130 -3.51 7.89 2.64
CA ALA A 130 -2.66 9.07 2.55
C ALA A 130 -1.30 8.77 1.87
N ALA A 131 -0.86 7.51 1.86
CA ALA A 131 0.36 7.11 1.18
C ALA A 131 0.23 7.06 -0.35
N PHE A 132 -0.97 6.91 -0.92
CA PHE A 132 -1.20 6.86 -2.39
C PHE A 132 -0.56 8.04 -3.14
N PRO A 133 -0.85 9.31 -2.80
CA PRO A 133 -0.23 10.45 -3.49
C PRO A 133 1.29 10.50 -3.31
N LEU A 134 1.82 10.04 -2.18
CA LEU A 134 3.27 9.96 -1.94
C LEU A 134 3.92 8.92 -2.87
N TYR A 135 3.32 7.72 -2.99
CA TYR A 135 3.78 6.69 -3.90
C TYR A 135 3.68 7.11 -5.36
N ALA A 136 2.61 7.79 -5.76
CA ALA A 136 2.49 8.33 -7.11
C ALA A 136 3.57 9.40 -7.40
N ALA A 137 3.85 10.29 -6.44
CA ALA A 137 4.93 11.26 -6.56
C ALA A 137 6.31 10.60 -6.63
N ALA A 138 6.58 9.58 -5.80
CA ALA A 138 7.78 8.75 -5.87
C ALA A 138 7.91 8.08 -7.23
N GLY A 139 6.80 7.54 -7.76
CA GLY A 139 6.69 7.01 -9.10
C GLY A 139 7.10 8.02 -10.18
N VAL A 140 6.65 9.27 -10.08
CA VAL A 140 7.06 10.33 -11.01
C VAL A 140 8.58 10.54 -10.99
N GLY A 141 9.19 10.62 -9.80
CA GLY A 141 10.64 10.77 -9.65
C GLY A 141 11.40 9.57 -10.24
N LEU A 142 10.95 8.35 -9.94
CA LEU A 142 11.52 7.12 -10.45
C LEU A 142 11.42 7.04 -11.99
N GLY A 143 10.24 7.35 -12.54
CA GLY A 143 10.02 7.36 -13.99
C GLY A 143 10.86 8.39 -14.72
N ALA A 144 11.10 9.55 -14.10
CA ALA A 144 11.98 10.58 -14.64
C ALA A 144 13.46 10.14 -14.62
N LEU A 145 13.92 9.46 -13.55
CA LEU A 145 15.28 8.91 -13.45
C LEU A 145 15.52 7.77 -14.46
N LEU A 146 14.53 6.90 -14.63
CA LEU A 146 14.64 5.70 -15.46
C LEU A 146 14.11 5.90 -16.89
N LEU A 147 13.85 7.13 -17.31
CA LEU A 147 13.16 7.46 -18.56
C LEU A 147 13.72 6.73 -19.80
N GLY A 148 15.05 6.67 -19.93
CA GLY A 148 15.72 5.99 -21.04
C GLY A 148 15.51 4.47 -21.05
N HIS A 149 15.49 3.85 -19.86
CA HIS A 149 15.29 2.41 -19.69
C HIS A 149 13.81 2.02 -19.78
N LEU A 150 12.90 2.86 -19.30
CA LEU A 150 11.45 2.59 -19.35
C LEU A 150 10.87 2.76 -20.77
N ARG A 151 11.56 3.47 -21.67
CA ARG A 151 11.16 3.60 -23.08
C ARG A 151 11.44 2.35 -23.91
N ARG A 152 12.45 1.57 -23.55
CA ARG A 152 12.82 0.35 -24.28
C ARG A 152 12.00 -0.83 -23.76
N ALA A 153 11.25 -1.50 -24.64
CA ALA A 153 10.41 -2.64 -24.26
C ALA A 153 11.20 -3.76 -23.59
N ALA A 154 12.44 -4.01 -24.07
CA ALA A 154 13.33 -5.03 -23.54
C ALA A 154 13.71 -4.82 -22.07
N THR A 155 13.78 -3.57 -21.58
CA THR A 155 14.14 -3.25 -20.20
C THR A 155 12.95 -2.84 -19.36
N ARG A 156 11.87 -2.32 -19.97
CA ARG A 156 10.67 -1.89 -19.26
C ARG A 156 10.02 -3.01 -18.45
N TRP A 157 9.74 -4.15 -19.09
CA TRP A 157 9.02 -5.24 -18.43
C TRP A 157 9.84 -5.92 -17.32
N PRO A 158 11.14 -6.23 -17.52
CA PRO A 158 11.97 -6.73 -16.43
C PRO A 158 12.04 -5.79 -15.22
N LEU A 159 12.13 -4.47 -15.44
CA LEU A 159 12.14 -3.48 -14.35
C LEU A 159 10.81 -3.44 -13.61
N VAL A 160 9.68 -3.49 -14.32
CA VAL A 160 8.36 -3.54 -13.70
C VAL A 160 8.19 -4.83 -12.89
N LEU A 161 8.61 -5.98 -13.43
CA LEU A 161 8.53 -7.26 -12.73
C LEU A 161 9.42 -7.29 -11.48
N LEU A 162 10.65 -6.78 -11.58
CA LEU A 162 11.56 -6.70 -10.44
C LEU A 162 11.00 -5.79 -9.34
N LEU A 163 10.40 -4.66 -9.72
CA LEU A 163 9.73 -3.76 -8.78
C LEU A 163 8.54 -4.45 -8.11
N LEU A 164 7.69 -5.14 -8.86
CA LEU A 164 6.53 -5.86 -8.32
C LEU A 164 6.97 -6.99 -7.38
N LEU A 165 8.03 -7.74 -7.74
CA LEU A 165 8.59 -8.79 -6.89
C LEU A 165 9.18 -8.21 -5.60
N GLY A 166 9.95 -7.13 -5.70
CA GLY A 166 10.51 -6.44 -4.54
C GLY A 166 9.43 -5.84 -3.63
N TRP A 167 8.39 -5.26 -4.24
CA TRP A 167 7.21 -4.78 -3.51
C TRP A 167 6.53 -5.92 -2.76
N PHE A 168 6.22 -7.01 -3.46
CA PHE A 168 5.57 -8.18 -2.88
C PHE A 168 6.37 -8.76 -1.71
N ALA A 169 7.67 -8.98 -1.90
CA ALA A 169 8.56 -9.46 -0.85
C ALA A 169 8.59 -8.50 0.35
N ALA A 170 8.71 -7.19 0.12
CA ALA A 170 8.71 -6.19 1.20
C ALA A 170 7.37 -6.16 1.95
N THR A 171 6.24 -6.20 1.25
CA THR A 171 4.92 -6.24 1.90
C THR A 171 4.72 -7.53 2.69
N LEU A 172 5.16 -8.67 2.17
CA LEU A 172 5.10 -9.95 2.90
C LEU A 172 5.98 -9.91 4.15
N VAL A 173 7.19 -9.35 4.06
CA VAL A 173 8.06 -9.17 5.24
C VAL A 173 7.36 -8.34 6.31
N GLY A 174 6.66 -7.27 5.93
CA GLY A 174 5.86 -6.48 6.87
C GLY A 174 4.66 -7.23 7.44
N LEU A 175 3.91 -7.94 6.60
CA LEU A 175 2.73 -8.71 7.01
C LEU A 175 3.06 -9.92 7.91
N LEU A 176 4.27 -10.47 7.76
CA LEU A 176 4.78 -11.58 8.56
C LEU A 176 5.59 -11.12 9.77
N GLN A 177 5.65 -9.81 10.07
CA GLN A 177 6.23 -9.37 11.33
C GLN A 177 5.33 -9.80 12.49
N ASP A 178 5.86 -10.73 13.28
CA ASP A 178 5.42 -11.05 14.63
C ASP A 178 6.32 -10.30 15.62
N ASP A 179 5.84 -10.01 16.84
CA ASP A 179 6.61 -9.37 17.92
C ASP A 179 7.93 -10.10 18.24
N ARG A 180 8.03 -11.38 17.86
CA ARG A 180 9.24 -12.22 17.97
C ARG A 180 10.26 -11.99 16.86
N LEU A 181 9.82 -11.62 15.66
CA LEU A 181 10.68 -11.24 14.56
C LEU A 181 11.10 -9.79 14.78
N ALA A 182 12.21 -9.62 15.51
CA ALA A 182 12.94 -8.36 15.66
C ALA A 182 13.58 -7.93 14.32
N ALA A 183 12.78 -7.86 13.25
CA ALA A 183 13.18 -7.22 12.01
C ALA A 183 13.62 -5.79 12.39
N PRO A 184 14.81 -5.35 11.97
CA PRO A 184 15.39 -4.13 12.50
C PRO A 184 14.42 -2.99 12.27
N TYR A 185 13.95 -2.35 13.36
CA TYR A 185 12.96 -1.26 13.31
C TYR A 185 13.30 -0.17 12.29
N ALA A 186 14.60 0.01 12.01
CA ALA A 186 15.10 0.89 10.96
C ALA A 186 14.53 0.59 9.55
N LEU A 187 14.20 -0.67 9.23
CA LEU A 187 13.61 -1.06 7.96
C LEU A 187 12.21 -0.47 7.76
N LEU A 188 11.43 -0.24 8.83
CA LEU A 188 10.14 0.44 8.74
C LEU A 188 10.32 1.88 8.21
N TRP A 189 11.39 2.54 8.62
CA TRP A 189 11.69 3.92 8.20
C TRP A 189 12.37 3.99 6.83
N ALA A 190 12.95 2.89 6.36
CA ALA A 190 13.71 2.83 5.11
C ALA A 190 12.93 2.21 3.94
N VAL A 191 11.99 1.31 4.22
CA VAL A 191 11.27 0.52 3.21
C VAL A 191 9.76 0.70 3.43
N PRO A 192 9.14 1.72 2.82
CA PRO A 192 7.73 2.05 3.02
C PRO A 192 6.76 0.86 2.87
N PRO A 193 6.95 -0.09 1.93
CA PRO A 193 6.05 -1.24 1.82
C PRO A 193 6.13 -2.22 3.00
N ILE A 194 7.29 -2.32 3.68
CA ILE A 194 7.40 -3.10 4.93
C ILE A 194 6.54 -2.40 5.99
N ALA A 195 6.71 -1.09 6.18
CA ALA A 195 5.94 -0.33 7.16
C ALA A 195 4.42 -0.40 6.96
N ALA A 196 3.96 -0.36 5.71
CA ALA A 196 2.56 -0.55 5.37
C ALA A 196 2.03 -1.94 5.76
N GLY A 197 2.75 -3.00 5.36
CA GLY A 197 2.41 -4.38 5.75
C GLY A 197 2.38 -4.56 7.26
N THR A 198 3.38 -4.05 7.97
CA THR A 198 3.47 -4.09 9.44
C THR A 198 2.33 -3.32 10.11
N ALA A 199 1.93 -2.16 9.58
CA ALA A 199 0.84 -1.38 10.14
C ALA A 199 -0.49 -2.16 10.09
N ILE A 200 -0.77 -2.82 8.97
CA ILE A 200 -1.96 -3.66 8.79
C ILE A 200 -1.88 -4.89 9.70
N ALA A 201 -0.73 -5.58 9.75
CA ALA A 201 -0.54 -6.76 10.60
C ALA A 201 -0.73 -6.45 12.09
N LEU A 202 -0.06 -5.42 12.61
CA LEU A 202 -0.18 -5.01 14.01
C LEU A 202 -1.57 -4.47 14.36
N ALA A 203 -2.32 -3.93 13.40
CA ALA A 203 -3.73 -3.60 13.62
C ALA A 203 -4.58 -4.87 13.69
N GLY A 204 -4.33 -5.87 12.85
CA GLY A 204 -5.03 -7.16 12.89
C GLY A 204 -4.77 -7.94 14.19
N LEU A 205 -3.57 -7.83 14.75
CA LEU A 205 -3.13 -8.49 15.98
C LEU A 205 -3.33 -7.63 17.25
N SER A 206 -4.10 -6.55 17.14
CA SER A 206 -4.20 -5.53 18.19
C SER A 206 -5.03 -5.93 19.42
N THR A 207 -5.59 -7.13 19.46
CA THR A 207 -6.55 -7.55 20.49
C THR A 207 -5.96 -8.66 21.36
N ASP A 208 -5.93 -8.46 22.68
CA ASP A 208 -5.61 -9.52 23.64
C ASP A 208 -6.89 -10.23 24.07
N VAL A 209 -7.01 -11.49 23.64
CA VAL A 209 -8.13 -12.38 23.94
C VAL A 209 -8.09 -13.01 25.33
N TRP A 210 -6.94 -12.96 26.01
CA TRP A 210 -6.78 -13.53 27.34
C TRP A 210 -7.26 -12.58 28.45
N ALA A 211 -7.53 -11.32 28.10
CA ALA A 211 -8.21 -10.36 28.95
C ALA A 211 -9.74 -10.51 28.87
N VAL A 212 -10.45 -10.33 29.99
CA VAL A 212 -11.91 -10.32 30.05
C VAL A 212 -12.39 -8.98 30.64
N PRO A 213 -12.99 -8.08 29.83
CA PRO A 213 -13.24 -8.20 28.39
C PRO A 213 -11.95 -8.13 27.54
N PRO A 214 -11.96 -8.59 26.28
CA PRO A 214 -10.82 -8.42 25.36
C PRO A 214 -10.44 -6.94 25.27
N VAL A 215 -9.15 -6.64 25.38
CA VAL A 215 -8.65 -5.26 25.35
C VAL A 215 -7.63 -5.07 24.23
N PRO A 216 -7.56 -3.86 23.65
CA PRO A 216 -6.50 -3.52 22.72
C PRO A 216 -5.12 -3.56 23.39
N VAL A 217 -4.13 -4.22 22.77
CA VAL A 217 -2.74 -4.34 23.27
C VAL A 217 -1.69 -3.95 22.23
N GLY A 218 -0.57 -3.38 22.70
CA GLY A 218 0.49 -2.87 21.82
C GLY A 218 0.16 -1.52 21.20
N ASP A 219 0.88 -1.17 20.12
CA ASP A 219 0.78 0.13 19.44
C ASP A 219 -0.19 0.12 18.23
N TRP A 220 -0.78 -1.05 17.92
CA TRP A 220 -1.85 -1.21 16.90
C TRP A 220 -1.49 -0.59 15.55
N GLY A 221 -0.22 -0.75 15.15
CA GLY A 221 0.32 -0.24 13.89
C GLY A 221 0.55 1.27 13.84
N ARG A 222 0.43 2.04 14.92
CA ARG A 222 0.58 3.52 14.90
C ARG A 222 2.01 3.94 14.52
N GLY A 223 3.05 3.35 15.10
CA GLY A 223 4.44 3.61 14.78
C GLY A 223 4.78 3.24 13.34
N SER A 224 4.33 2.07 12.88
CA SER A 224 4.50 1.63 11.49
C SER A 224 3.73 2.52 10.50
N SER A 225 2.54 2.99 10.86
CA SER A 225 1.76 3.95 10.05
C SER A 225 2.49 5.29 9.91
N ALA A 226 3.09 5.79 10.99
CA ALA A 226 3.93 6.99 10.93
C ALA A 226 5.17 6.76 10.06
N ALA A 227 5.86 5.63 10.25
CA ALA A 227 7.03 5.26 9.46
C ALA A 227 6.70 5.14 7.96
N LEU A 228 5.52 4.59 7.60
CA LEU A 228 5.02 4.56 6.23
C LEU A 228 4.97 5.96 5.62
N LEU A 229 4.31 6.92 6.27
CA LEU A 229 4.17 8.26 5.69
C LEU A 229 5.52 9.00 5.63
N VAL A 230 6.34 8.90 6.67
CA VAL A 230 7.67 9.53 6.68
C VAL A 230 8.56 8.95 5.58
N SER A 231 8.64 7.63 5.49
CA SER A 231 9.46 6.95 4.49
C SER A 231 8.93 7.18 3.07
N ALA A 232 7.63 7.10 2.83
CA ALA A 232 7.03 7.38 1.52
C ALA A 232 7.24 8.84 1.09
N ALA A 233 7.13 9.80 2.02
CA ALA A 233 7.44 11.20 1.76
C ALA A 233 8.93 11.42 1.44
N ALA A 234 9.82 10.77 2.19
CA ALA A 234 11.26 10.81 1.92
C ALA A 234 11.61 10.25 0.54
N TYR A 235 10.98 9.14 0.13
CA TYR A 235 11.13 8.57 -1.21
C TYR A 235 10.61 9.52 -2.29
N ALA A 236 9.41 10.09 -2.09
CA ALA A 236 8.83 11.04 -3.02
C ALA A 236 9.75 12.26 -3.23
N LEU A 237 10.24 12.85 -2.14
CA LEU A 237 11.15 13.99 -2.18
C LEU A 237 12.51 13.61 -2.80
N GLY A 238 13.14 12.56 -2.29
CA GLY A 238 14.47 12.11 -2.71
C GLY A 238 14.52 11.77 -4.19
N LEU A 239 13.60 10.94 -4.68
CA LEU A 239 13.55 10.55 -6.10
C LEU A 239 13.29 11.75 -7.01
N ASN A 240 12.43 12.68 -6.61
CA ASN A 240 12.16 13.88 -7.41
C ASN A 240 13.34 14.86 -7.43
N LEU A 241 14.07 15.02 -6.32
CA LEU A 241 15.28 15.83 -6.25
C LEU A 241 16.40 15.23 -7.09
N LEU A 242 16.63 13.91 -6.96
CA LEU A 242 17.59 13.18 -7.77
C LEU A 242 17.27 13.27 -9.26
N ALA A 243 16.00 13.12 -9.65
CA ALA A 243 15.56 13.28 -11.04
C ALA A 243 15.89 14.68 -11.59
N ARG A 244 15.61 15.73 -10.81
CA ARG A 244 15.93 17.11 -11.19
C ARG A 244 17.43 17.32 -11.36
N TRP A 245 18.22 16.77 -10.45
CA TRP A 245 19.66 16.91 -10.47
C TRP A 245 20.29 16.16 -11.66
N ALA A 246 19.84 14.93 -11.93
CA ALA A 246 20.24 14.17 -13.11
C ALA A 246 19.87 14.89 -14.41
N GLY A 247 18.67 15.49 -14.48
CA GLY A 247 18.22 16.26 -15.64
C GLY A 247 19.04 17.54 -15.91
N ARG A 248 19.63 18.16 -14.89
CA ARG A 248 20.52 19.33 -15.05
C ARG A 248 21.90 18.97 -15.61
N ARG A 249 22.34 17.71 -15.44
CA ARG A 249 23.67 17.25 -15.84
C ARG A 249 23.76 16.79 -17.29
N VAL A 250 22.62 16.60 -17.97
CA VAL A 250 22.60 16.24 -19.40
C VAL A 250 22.78 17.54 -20.20
N PRO A 251 23.91 17.72 -20.90
CA PRO A 251 24.12 18.89 -21.75
C PRO A 251 23.03 18.91 -22.82
N ARG A 252 22.33 20.04 -22.99
CA ARG A 252 21.50 20.23 -24.18
C ARG A 252 22.43 20.24 -25.39
N PRO A 253 22.18 19.42 -26.43
CA PRO A 253 22.89 19.60 -27.69
C PRO A 253 22.57 21.00 -28.19
N THR A 254 23.58 21.86 -28.21
CA THR A 254 23.56 23.11 -28.96
C THR A 254 23.33 22.72 -30.41
N LYS A 255 22.16 23.06 -30.94
CA LYS A 255 21.94 23.03 -32.39
C LYS A 255 22.94 24.02 -33.00
N GLY A 256 23.96 23.48 -33.66
CA GLY A 256 24.76 24.22 -34.64
C GLY A 256 24.01 24.31 -35.96
#